data_AF-A0A3M7QZW6-F1
#
_entry.id   AF-A0A3M7QZW6-F1
#
_cell.length_a   1.000
_cell.length_b   1.000
_cell.length_c   1.000
_cell.angle_alpha   90.00
_cell.angle_beta   90.00
_cell.angle_gamma   90.00
#
_symmetry.space_group_name_H-M   'P 1'
#
loop_
_entity.id
_entity.type
_entity.pdbx_description
1 polymer ?
#
loop_
_entity_poly.entity_id
_entity_poly.type
_entity_poly.pdbx_seq_one_letter_code
_entity_poly.pdbx_strand_id
1 'polypeptide(L)'
;MTLEIDDVICELPKLNYSLPLEDLKPVPKCTVKRNWGNVDSLDHKWTLDKEIQTRIDSIRCKYRTVERIDDFKVNLGSFNVLKDGDVVKDDVFEVECDGKNKSNGNQVKFDNLYVQVVDNNPKDKFNIGKDSSGCFPYNVMLLSYDSVSRVSFVKRLTKTFDFIKNTENFFILTGYNIVGDGTPQALIPLFTGYTEEELPSALKNDPNGKYVDEAYPFIWKELHKKNFTSIYLDDWPHVGAFTYRMRGFKNHAPKHYPKHYQLYMMQRNRRLKKANDFCNGDTKRHKIMMNLLTSFKQLYRNRQSNLAIMHYVENSHDSNGHLHWLDDEIFEFLNNGFREHLFDDTIIFLYSDHGSRFNKLRSSQRYLEERLPFFSVYLPDSFVSNNQQKVVNFKNNLAKLTSPFDIHATVRDLTCSKKEIKNDRQRSISLFDKISIYRSCEDIGIAEHFCTCVRDWKSQNINTKEIKKVAEFAVESINSITSSKRHLCQVLGLKTIISSDLLDLSDKILYRVSFTTLPNYGIYETIVYQGKNEGFEFISDNFSIKSKNDISRIDSYGEQPWCVAKFGSNPGLLLDLRKFCFCFPKNSKKH
;
A
#
# COMPACT_ATOMS: atom_id res chain seq x y z
N MET A 1 5.26 48.79 9.83
CA MET A 1 4.09 47.92 9.73
C MET A 1 4.62 46.50 9.64
N THR A 2 4.87 45.90 10.80
CA THR A 2 5.31 44.52 10.94
C THR A 2 4.09 43.64 10.68
N LEU A 3 4.10 42.91 9.57
CA LEU A 3 3.18 41.80 9.34
C LEU A 3 3.57 40.72 10.36
N GLU A 4 2.83 40.61 11.45
CA GLU A 4 2.78 39.38 12.24
C GLU A 4 2.16 38.33 11.32
N ILE A 5 3.02 37.56 10.66
CA ILE A 5 2.62 36.27 10.10
C ILE A 5 2.43 35.40 11.34
N ASP A 6 1.19 35.06 11.68
CA ASP A 6 0.90 33.98 12.62
C ASP A 6 1.54 32.70 12.04
N ASP A 7 2.77 32.43 12.45
CA ASP A 7 3.54 31.26 12.04
C ASP A 7 2.87 30.01 12.64
N VAL A 8 1.91 29.43 11.91
CA VAL A 8 1.16 28.24 12.37
C VAL A 8 2.09 27.02 12.33
N ILE A 9 2.66 26.68 13.50
CA ILE A 9 3.40 25.44 13.70
C ILE A 9 2.42 24.27 13.74
N CYS A 10 2.66 23.23 12.94
CA CYS A 10 1.91 21.98 13.05
C CYS A 10 2.33 21.22 14.33
N GLU A 11 1.51 21.30 15.38
CA GLU A 11 1.66 20.42 16.55
C GLU A 11 1.11 19.01 16.22
N LEU A 12 1.91 17.97 16.45
CA LEU A 12 1.49 16.58 16.22
C LEU A 12 0.55 16.08 17.33
N PRO A 13 -0.51 15.33 17.01
CA PRO A 13 -1.46 14.85 18.01
C PRO A 13 -0.87 13.75 18.88
N LYS A 14 -1.28 13.71 20.15
CA LYS A 14 -0.95 12.63 21.08
C LYS A 14 -1.86 11.43 20.84
N LEU A 15 -1.27 10.30 20.51
CA LEU A 15 -2.00 9.03 20.32
C LEU A 15 -2.20 8.29 21.65
N ASN A 16 -3.40 7.74 21.85
CA ASN A 16 -3.76 6.84 22.93
C ASN A 16 -3.40 5.39 22.57
N TYR A 17 -2.34 4.87 23.20
CA TYR A 17 -1.91 3.47 23.01
C TYR A 17 -2.58 2.49 23.97
N SER A 18 -3.34 2.98 24.97
CA SER A 18 -3.99 2.18 26.01
C SER A 18 -5.32 1.55 25.58
N LEU A 19 -5.68 1.67 24.29
CA LEU A 19 -6.89 1.08 23.74
C LEU A 19 -6.88 -0.44 23.90
N PRO A 20 -8.03 -1.12 24.03
CA PRO A 20 -8.08 -2.58 24.05
C PRO A 20 -7.68 -3.17 22.69
N LEU A 21 -7.12 -4.39 22.69
CA LEU A 21 -6.93 -5.18 21.47
C LEU A 21 -8.26 -5.88 21.16
N GLU A 22 -8.94 -5.43 20.11
CA GLU A 22 -10.20 -6.04 19.68
C GLU A 22 -9.98 -7.02 18.51
N ASP A 23 -10.82 -8.06 18.47
CA ASP A 23 -11.01 -8.96 17.32
C ASP A 23 -9.77 -9.76 16.86
N LEU A 24 -8.90 -10.21 17.78
CA LEU A 24 -7.81 -11.12 17.41
C LEU A 24 -8.35 -12.48 16.98
N LYS A 25 -7.96 -12.93 15.77
CA LYS A 25 -8.35 -14.23 15.23
C LYS A 25 -7.26 -15.28 15.41
N PRO A 26 -7.60 -16.57 15.59
CA PRO A 26 -6.58 -17.62 15.74
C PRO A 26 -5.69 -17.72 14.50
N VAL A 27 -4.38 -17.87 14.71
CA VAL A 27 -3.41 -18.08 13.62
C VAL A 27 -3.73 -19.40 12.90
N PRO A 28 -4.01 -19.40 11.58
CA PRO A 28 -4.32 -20.61 10.85
C PRO A 28 -3.06 -21.48 10.70
N LYS A 29 -3.27 -22.80 10.63
CA LYS A 29 -2.23 -23.76 10.24
C LYS A 29 -2.40 -24.09 8.77
N CYS A 30 -1.29 -24.26 8.06
CA CYS A 30 -1.31 -24.74 6.68
C CYS A 30 -1.92 -26.15 6.62
N THR A 31 -2.84 -26.36 5.67
CA THR A 31 -3.51 -27.64 5.44
C THR A 31 -2.52 -28.69 4.92
N VAL A 32 -1.63 -28.26 4.03
CA VAL A 32 -0.50 -29.07 3.58
C VAL A 32 0.58 -29.01 4.65
N LYS A 33 0.95 -30.17 5.19
CA LYS A 33 1.95 -30.25 6.26
C LYS A 33 3.39 -30.12 5.77
N ARG A 34 3.65 -30.57 4.54
CA ARG A 34 5.00 -30.63 3.96
C ARG A 34 4.93 -30.67 2.44
N ASN A 35 5.71 -29.81 1.78
CA ASN A 35 5.85 -29.84 0.33
C ASN A 35 6.65 -31.07 -0.13
N TRP A 36 6.38 -31.57 -1.33
CA TRP A 36 7.12 -32.73 -1.90
C TRP A 36 8.51 -32.39 -2.41
N GLY A 37 8.80 -31.11 -2.59
CA GLY A 37 10.11 -30.61 -2.95
C GLY A 37 10.17 -29.10 -2.87
N ASN A 38 11.37 -28.58 -3.09
CA ASN A 38 11.70 -27.17 -3.06
C ASN A 38 12.71 -26.84 -4.15
N VAL A 39 12.76 -25.57 -4.55
CA VAL A 39 13.84 -25.05 -5.39
C VAL A 39 14.78 -24.22 -4.52
N ASP A 40 16.07 -24.45 -4.65
CA ASP A 40 17.09 -23.59 -4.06
C ASP A 40 17.13 -22.24 -4.79
N SER A 41 17.08 -21.14 -4.04
CA SER A 41 16.96 -19.81 -4.63
C SER A 41 18.25 -19.28 -5.28
N LEU A 42 19.39 -19.94 -5.08
CA LEU A 42 20.70 -19.49 -5.59
C LEU A 42 21.12 -20.28 -6.84
N ASP A 43 20.96 -21.60 -6.84
CA ASP A 43 21.34 -22.44 -7.99
C ASP A 43 20.14 -22.93 -8.82
N HIS A 44 18.92 -22.62 -8.39
CA HIS A 44 17.66 -22.99 -9.04
C HIS A 44 17.42 -24.50 -9.16
N LYS A 45 18.08 -25.29 -8.30
CA LYS A 45 17.98 -26.75 -8.33
C LYS A 45 16.75 -27.23 -7.57
N TRP A 46 15.93 -28.04 -8.24
CA TRP A 46 14.81 -28.76 -7.64
C TRP A 46 15.34 -29.92 -6.79
N THR A 47 14.87 -30.00 -5.55
CA THR A 47 15.18 -31.11 -4.63
C THR A 47 13.90 -31.71 -4.10
N LEU A 48 13.77 -33.04 -4.17
CA LEU A 48 12.70 -33.78 -3.53
C LEU A 48 12.92 -33.83 -2.02
N ASP A 49 11.83 -33.67 -1.27
CA ASP A 49 11.89 -33.69 0.18
C ASP A 49 12.20 -35.09 0.71
N LYS A 50 13.28 -35.21 1.49
CA LYS A 50 13.76 -36.50 2.01
C LYS A 50 12.73 -37.18 2.91
N GLU A 51 11.97 -36.43 3.70
CA GLU A 51 10.93 -37.01 4.57
C GLU A 51 9.78 -37.57 3.74
N ILE A 52 9.39 -36.90 2.66
CA ILE A 52 8.41 -37.40 1.69
C ILE A 52 8.92 -38.69 1.03
N GLN A 53 10.19 -38.76 0.64
CA GLN A 53 10.81 -39.97 0.08
C GLN A 53 10.82 -41.16 1.08
N THR A 54 10.77 -40.91 2.39
CA THR A 54 10.62 -42.01 3.38
C THR A 54 9.20 -42.59 3.41
N ARG A 55 8.18 -41.84 2.98
CA ARG A 55 6.76 -42.23 3.10
C ARG A 55 6.08 -42.53 1.77
N ILE A 56 6.61 -42.02 0.67
CA ILE A 56 6.05 -42.15 -0.67
C ILE A 56 7.10 -42.80 -1.60
N ASP A 57 6.74 -43.92 -2.23
CA ASP A 57 7.52 -44.58 -3.26
C ASP A 57 7.09 -44.17 -4.67
N SER A 58 7.96 -44.41 -5.65
CA SER A 58 7.68 -44.19 -7.08
C SER A 58 7.23 -42.77 -7.40
N ILE A 59 7.82 -41.76 -6.74
CA ILE A 59 7.48 -40.35 -6.95
C ILE A 59 7.84 -39.97 -8.39
N ARG A 60 6.85 -39.47 -9.12
CA ARG A 60 7.00 -38.88 -10.46
C ARG A 60 6.47 -37.47 -10.40
N CYS A 61 7.29 -36.51 -10.82
CA CYS A 61 6.92 -35.11 -10.87
C CYS A 61 7.00 -34.60 -12.32
N LYS A 62 6.18 -33.60 -12.59
CA LYS A 62 6.23 -32.79 -13.81
C LYS A 62 6.00 -31.33 -13.41
N TYR A 63 6.53 -30.41 -14.20
CA TYR A 63 6.33 -28.98 -14.00
C TYR A 63 5.96 -28.27 -15.30
N ARG A 64 5.33 -27.12 -15.18
CA ARG A 64 5.10 -26.20 -16.30
C ARG A 64 5.29 -24.77 -15.85
N THR A 65 5.83 -23.96 -16.74
CA THR A 65 5.94 -22.51 -16.56
C THR A 65 4.58 -21.85 -16.49
N VAL A 66 4.47 -20.83 -15.65
CA VAL A 66 3.35 -19.88 -15.66
C VAL A 66 3.91 -18.57 -16.16
N GLU A 67 3.42 -18.07 -17.30
CA GLU A 67 3.92 -16.85 -17.92
C GLU A 67 2.92 -15.71 -17.71
N ARG A 68 3.43 -14.52 -17.43
CA ARG A 68 2.62 -13.31 -17.36
C ARG A 68 2.31 -12.79 -18.77
N ILE A 69 1.04 -12.57 -19.08
CA ILE A 69 0.62 -11.80 -20.26
C ILE A 69 0.48 -10.32 -19.88
N ASP A 70 -0.32 -10.07 -18.84
CA ASP A 70 -0.52 -8.77 -18.21
C ASP A 70 -0.91 -8.98 -16.73
N ASP A 71 -1.33 -7.95 -16.02
CA ASP A 71 -1.74 -8.06 -14.62
C ASP A 71 -3.06 -8.81 -14.37
N PHE A 72 -3.77 -9.21 -15.43
CA PHE A 72 -5.07 -9.86 -15.38
C PHE A 72 -5.08 -11.25 -16.03
N LYS A 73 -4.05 -11.61 -16.80
CA LYS A 73 -3.97 -12.87 -17.53
C LYS A 73 -2.59 -13.54 -17.42
N VAL A 74 -2.63 -14.86 -17.33
CA VAL A 74 -1.46 -15.73 -17.40
C VAL A 74 -1.61 -16.72 -18.56
N ASN A 75 -0.48 -17.16 -19.10
CA ASN A 75 -0.38 -18.29 -20.01
C ASN A 75 0.26 -19.48 -19.29
N LEU A 76 -0.13 -20.70 -19.64
CA LEU A 76 0.44 -21.92 -19.05
C LEU A 76 1.24 -22.67 -20.11
N GLY A 77 2.50 -22.96 -19.79
CA GLY A 77 3.36 -23.79 -20.63
C GLY A 77 2.92 -25.26 -20.67
N SER A 78 3.63 -26.04 -21.49
CA SER A 78 3.48 -27.50 -21.50
C SER A 78 4.19 -28.13 -20.31
N PHE A 79 3.69 -29.29 -19.85
CA PHE A 79 4.34 -30.02 -18.78
C PHE A 79 5.61 -30.72 -19.27
N ASN A 80 6.69 -30.52 -18.53
CA ASN A 80 7.97 -31.21 -18.67
C ASN A 80 8.18 -32.14 -17.46
N VAL A 81 8.88 -33.26 -17.67
CA VAL A 81 9.28 -34.15 -16.56
C VAL A 81 10.19 -33.37 -15.60
N LEU A 82 9.97 -33.54 -14.29
CA LEU A 82 10.79 -32.95 -13.23
C LEU A 82 11.44 -34.06 -12.41
N LYS A 83 12.76 -34.11 -12.39
CA LYS A 83 13.57 -35.05 -11.62
C LYS A 83 14.31 -34.34 -10.50
N ASP A 84 14.65 -35.09 -9.46
CA ASP A 84 15.51 -34.61 -8.38
C ASP A 84 16.86 -34.15 -8.95
N GLY A 85 17.24 -32.92 -8.63
CA GLY A 85 18.44 -32.26 -9.11
C GLY A 85 18.33 -31.53 -10.44
N ASP A 86 17.17 -31.50 -11.09
CA ASP A 86 16.93 -30.67 -12.28
C ASP A 86 17.02 -29.18 -11.92
N VAL A 87 17.49 -28.36 -12.87
CA VAL A 87 17.55 -26.90 -12.73
C VAL A 87 16.31 -26.27 -13.37
N VAL A 88 15.53 -25.54 -12.59
CA VAL A 88 14.29 -24.88 -13.03
C VAL A 88 14.49 -23.36 -13.03
N LYS A 89 14.63 -22.75 -14.20
CA LYS A 89 14.90 -21.30 -14.33
C LYS A 89 13.65 -20.46 -14.54
N ASP A 90 12.47 -21.05 -14.39
CA ASP A 90 11.21 -20.32 -14.44
C ASP A 90 11.00 -19.55 -13.13
N ASP A 91 10.64 -18.27 -13.22
CA ASP A 91 10.36 -17.45 -12.03
C ASP A 91 9.09 -17.92 -11.31
N VAL A 92 8.10 -18.45 -12.05
CA VAL A 92 6.88 -19.07 -11.53
C VAL A 92 6.57 -20.34 -12.31
N PHE A 93 6.38 -21.44 -11.59
CA PHE A 93 6.06 -22.74 -12.20
C PHE A 93 5.18 -23.58 -11.29
N GLU A 94 4.25 -24.31 -11.90
CA GLU A 94 3.39 -25.28 -11.23
C GLU A 94 4.04 -26.66 -11.29
N VAL A 95 4.09 -27.35 -10.14
CA VAL A 95 4.56 -28.72 -10.04
C VAL A 95 3.38 -29.62 -9.68
N GLU A 96 3.25 -30.72 -10.41
CA GLU A 96 2.35 -31.83 -10.10
C GLU A 96 3.19 -33.10 -9.91
N CYS A 97 2.96 -33.79 -8.79
CA CYS A 97 3.59 -35.06 -8.48
C CYS A 97 2.55 -36.13 -8.13
N ASP A 98 2.90 -37.37 -8.39
CA ASP A 98 2.15 -38.54 -7.95
C ASP A 98 3.10 -39.63 -7.43
N GLY A 99 2.62 -40.48 -6.53
CA GLY A 99 3.39 -41.58 -5.97
C GLY A 99 2.49 -42.55 -5.19
N LYS A 100 3.10 -43.57 -4.57
CA LYS A 100 2.37 -44.55 -3.75
C LYS A 100 2.79 -44.45 -2.30
N ASN A 101 1.84 -44.38 -1.39
CA ASN A 101 2.13 -44.41 0.03
C ASN A 101 2.72 -45.77 0.42
N LYS A 102 3.88 -45.78 1.09
CA LYS A 102 4.57 -47.03 1.47
C LYS A 102 3.79 -47.87 2.46
N SER A 103 2.93 -47.28 3.29
CA SER A 103 2.22 -48.02 4.35
C SER A 103 1.03 -48.83 3.84
N ASN A 104 0.38 -48.40 2.76
CA ASN A 104 -0.86 -49.02 2.26
C ASN A 104 -0.93 -49.16 0.73
N GLY A 105 0.11 -48.73 0.00
CA GLY A 105 0.17 -48.81 -1.46
C GLY A 105 -0.74 -47.83 -2.21
N ASN A 106 -1.52 -47.01 -1.51
CA ASN A 106 -2.50 -46.11 -2.13
C ASN A 106 -1.81 -45.01 -2.94
N GLN A 107 -2.39 -44.71 -4.10
CA GLN A 107 -1.95 -43.59 -4.92
C GLN A 107 -2.21 -42.26 -4.19
N VAL A 108 -1.17 -41.44 -4.12
CA VAL A 108 -1.24 -40.07 -3.61
C VAL A 108 -0.83 -39.08 -4.70
N LYS A 109 -1.37 -37.87 -4.62
CA LYS A 109 -1.07 -36.77 -5.52
C LYS A 109 -0.69 -35.54 -4.71
N PHE A 110 0.19 -34.72 -5.28
CA PHE A 110 0.59 -33.44 -4.74
C PHE A 110 0.66 -32.42 -5.87
N ASP A 111 0.20 -31.22 -5.60
CA ASP A 111 0.32 -30.11 -6.53
C ASP A 111 0.66 -28.84 -5.75
N ASN A 112 1.64 -28.09 -6.25
CA ASN A 112 2.02 -26.81 -5.64
C ASN A 112 2.47 -25.80 -6.70
N LEU A 113 2.39 -24.53 -6.36
CA LEU A 113 2.88 -23.43 -7.18
C LEU A 113 4.13 -22.85 -6.53
N TYR A 114 5.20 -22.71 -7.29
CA TYR A 114 6.47 -22.17 -6.80
C TYR A 114 6.76 -20.83 -7.44
N VAL A 115 7.49 -19.98 -6.71
CA VAL A 115 7.94 -18.66 -7.15
C VAL A 115 9.36 -18.41 -6.66
N GLN A 116 10.19 -17.81 -7.50
CA GLN A 116 11.58 -17.49 -7.21
C GLN A 116 12.03 -16.24 -7.97
N VAL A 117 13.12 -15.63 -7.51
CA VAL A 117 13.78 -14.51 -8.20
C VAL A 117 14.83 -15.10 -9.14
N VAL A 118 14.66 -14.90 -10.45
CA VAL A 118 15.58 -15.43 -11.47
C VAL A 118 16.26 -14.30 -12.21
N ASP A 119 17.59 -14.32 -12.23
CA ASP A 119 18.38 -13.42 -13.08
C ASP A 119 18.97 -14.20 -14.27
N ASN A 120 18.49 -13.88 -15.46
CA ASN A 120 18.98 -14.50 -16.70
C ASN A 120 20.41 -14.07 -17.05
N ASN A 121 20.93 -12.99 -16.46
CA ASN A 121 22.29 -12.48 -16.69
C ASN A 121 23.10 -12.42 -15.38
N PRO A 122 23.32 -13.56 -14.69
CA PRO A 122 23.93 -13.57 -13.36
C PRO A 122 25.41 -13.11 -13.33
N LYS A 123 26.03 -12.96 -14.51
CA LYS A 123 27.43 -12.52 -14.66
C LYS A 123 27.57 -10.99 -14.65
N ASP A 124 26.49 -10.26 -14.89
CA ASP A 124 26.53 -8.80 -14.92
C ASP A 124 26.84 -8.29 -13.50
N LYS A 125 27.92 -7.51 -13.41
CA LYS A 125 28.35 -6.79 -12.21
C LYS A 125 28.53 -5.33 -12.59
N PHE A 126 27.90 -4.46 -11.83
CA PHE A 126 27.99 -3.02 -11.99
C PHE A 126 28.92 -2.44 -10.94
N ASN A 127 29.60 -1.35 -11.28
CA ASN A 127 30.46 -0.67 -10.33
C ASN A 127 29.59 0.05 -9.29
N ILE A 128 29.50 -0.51 -8.09
CA ILE A 128 28.81 0.11 -6.95
C ILE A 128 29.83 1.04 -6.30
N GLY A 129 29.66 2.32 -6.54
CA GLY A 129 30.56 3.34 -6.04
C GLY A 129 29.92 4.71 -6.13
N LYS A 130 30.66 5.72 -5.64
CA LYS A 130 30.21 7.10 -5.75
C LYS A 130 30.12 7.51 -7.21
N ASP A 131 29.08 8.24 -7.57
CA ASP A 131 28.97 8.87 -8.88
C ASP A 131 29.95 10.07 -9.01
N SER A 132 29.93 10.74 -10.16
CA SER A 132 30.80 11.90 -10.42
C SER A 132 30.57 13.08 -9.47
N SER A 133 29.43 13.12 -8.75
CA SER A 133 29.14 14.13 -7.73
C SER A 133 29.61 13.73 -6.32
N GLY A 134 30.15 12.50 -6.17
CA GLY A 134 30.53 11.95 -4.88
C GLY A 134 29.37 11.28 -4.12
N CYS A 135 28.20 11.11 -4.73
CA CYS A 135 27.04 10.47 -4.10
C CYS A 135 27.14 8.95 -4.19
N PHE A 136 26.94 8.25 -3.07
CA PHE A 136 26.90 6.78 -3.01
C PHE A 136 25.46 6.26 -3.17
N PRO A 137 25.15 5.39 -4.14
CA PRO A 137 23.80 4.91 -4.42
C PRO A 137 23.42 3.76 -3.48
N TYR A 138 22.78 4.07 -2.35
CA TYR A 138 22.30 3.07 -1.40
C TYR A 138 21.17 2.22 -1.98
N ASN A 139 21.09 0.96 -1.52
CA ASN A 139 19.91 0.14 -1.76
C ASN A 139 18.74 0.70 -0.94
N VAL A 140 17.53 0.61 -1.50
CA VAL A 140 16.31 1.06 -0.82
C VAL A 140 15.31 -0.08 -0.78
N MET A 141 14.74 -0.32 0.39
CA MET A 141 13.67 -1.30 0.57
C MET A 141 12.45 -0.62 1.19
N LEU A 142 11.33 -0.63 0.46
CA LEU A 142 10.04 -0.05 0.86
C LEU A 142 9.07 -1.18 1.18
N LEU A 143 8.83 -1.43 2.48
CA LEU A 143 7.98 -2.50 2.98
C LEU A 143 6.70 -1.92 3.58
N SER A 144 5.63 -1.97 2.80
CA SER A 144 4.32 -1.40 3.13
C SER A 144 3.30 -2.47 3.53
N TYR A 145 2.48 -2.17 4.53
CA TYR A 145 1.31 -2.96 4.93
C TYR A 145 0.03 -2.12 4.82
N ASP A 146 -1.01 -2.70 4.24
CA ASP A 146 -2.28 -2.02 3.99
C ASP A 146 -3.11 -1.78 5.26
N SER A 147 -3.71 -0.60 5.41
CA SER A 147 -4.74 -0.33 6.44
C SER A 147 -4.30 -0.55 7.90
N VAL A 148 -3.05 -0.23 8.24
CA VAL A 148 -2.51 -0.35 9.62
C VAL A 148 -2.13 1.01 10.20
N SER A 149 -2.83 1.41 11.26
CA SER A 149 -2.49 2.63 12.02
C SER A 149 -1.22 2.44 12.85
N ARG A 150 -0.60 3.53 13.29
CA ARG A 150 0.53 3.47 14.21
C ARG A 150 0.21 2.69 15.48
N VAL A 151 -0.97 2.92 16.06
CA VAL A 151 -1.41 2.24 17.27
C VAL A 151 -1.66 0.76 17.02
N SER A 152 -2.27 0.42 15.88
CA SER A 152 -2.51 -0.98 15.49
C SER A 152 -1.21 -1.75 15.28
N PHE A 153 -0.23 -1.14 14.62
CA PHE A 153 1.11 -1.73 14.42
C PHE A 153 1.77 -2.04 15.77
N VAL A 154 1.90 -1.04 16.65
CA VAL A 154 2.55 -1.17 17.96
C VAL A 154 1.92 -2.28 18.80
N LYS A 155 0.60 -2.42 18.74
CA LYS A 155 -0.12 -3.35 19.60
C LYS A 155 -0.26 -4.77 19.03
N ARG A 156 -0.21 -4.93 17.71
CA ARG A 156 -0.47 -6.23 17.04
C ARG A 156 0.80 -6.88 16.49
N LEU A 157 1.86 -6.10 16.27
CA LEU A 157 3.17 -6.57 15.80
C LEU A 157 4.23 -6.31 16.88
N THR A 158 3.98 -6.82 18.09
CA THR A 158 4.77 -6.49 19.28
C THR A 158 6.22 -6.91 19.17
N LYS A 159 6.51 -8.12 18.66
CA LYS A 159 7.89 -8.61 18.53
C LYS A 159 8.65 -7.80 17.50
N THR A 160 8.01 -7.51 16.37
CA THR A 160 8.57 -6.66 15.32
C THR A 160 8.82 -5.24 15.82
N PHE A 161 7.86 -4.65 16.53
CA PHE A 161 8.00 -3.31 17.09
C PHE A 161 9.12 -3.24 18.14
N ASP A 162 9.20 -4.23 19.03
CA ASP A 162 10.27 -4.31 20.03
C ASP A 162 11.64 -4.47 19.36
N PHE A 163 11.74 -5.26 18.29
CA PHE A 163 12.96 -5.36 17.50
C PHE A 163 13.37 -4.01 16.89
N ILE A 164 12.43 -3.30 16.25
CA ILE A 164 12.68 -1.97 15.67
C ILE A 164 13.14 -0.98 16.74
N LYS A 165 12.46 -0.96 17.89
CA LYS A 165 12.75 -0.01 18.97
C LYS A 165 14.13 -0.23 19.61
N ASN A 166 14.57 -1.49 19.69
CA ASN A 166 15.80 -1.87 20.37
C ASN A 166 17.01 -2.05 19.43
N THR A 167 16.80 -1.97 18.11
CA THR A 167 17.89 -2.05 17.12
C THR A 167 18.43 -0.65 16.85
N GLU A 168 19.76 -0.49 16.92
CA GLU A 168 20.41 0.78 16.61
C GLU A 168 20.11 1.21 15.16
N ASN A 169 20.07 2.53 14.95
CA ASN A 169 19.81 3.16 13.66
C ASN A 169 18.44 2.87 13.02
N PHE A 170 17.50 2.26 13.76
CA PHE A 170 16.08 2.35 13.46
C PHE A 170 15.46 3.59 14.11
N PHE A 171 14.68 4.32 13.33
CA PHE A 171 14.02 5.54 13.77
C PHE A 171 12.55 5.53 13.36
N ILE A 172 11.69 6.02 14.25
CA ILE A 172 10.24 6.14 14.00
C ILE A 172 9.94 7.56 13.52
N LEU A 173 9.34 7.68 12.34
CA LEU A 173 8.93 8.96 11.75
C LEU A 173 7.53 9.32 12.26
N THR A 174 7.44 9.93 13.43
CA THR A 174 6.17 10.22 14.10
C THR A 174 5.38 11.35 13.43
N GLY A 175 6.02 12.18 12.61
CA GLY A 175 5.37 13.26 11.87
C GLY A 175 4.86 12.91 10.47
N TYR A 176 4.91 11.64 10.05
CA TYR A 176 4.37 11.20 8.76
C TYR A 176 2.83 11.20 8.77
N ASN A 177 2.23 11.81 7.74
CA ASN A 177 0.78 11.90 7.54
C ASN A 177 0.39 11.52 6.11
N ILE A 178 -0.80 10.94 5.94
CA ILE A 178 -1.35 10.63 4.61
C ILE A 178 -1.74 11.90 3.83
N VAL A 179 -1.87 11.80 2.51
CA VAL A 179 -2.32 12.92 1.65
C VAL A 179 -3.70 12.70 1.04
N GLY A 180 -4.29 11.51 1.23
CA GLY A 180 -5.59 11.19 0.68
C GLY A 180 -6.12 9.83 1.12
N ASP A 181 -7.32 9.51 0.64
CA ASP A 181 -8.11 8.36 1.04
C ASP A 181 -7.67 7.08 0.30
N GLY A 182 -7.06 6.14 1.03
CA GLY A 182 -6.78 4.78 0.55
C GLY A 182 -5.40 4.59 -0.12
N THR A 183 -5.14 3.34 -0.51
CA THR A 183 -3.85 2.88 -1.03
C THR A 183 -3.31 3.66 -2.23
N PRO A 184 -4.09 3.98 -3.29
CA PRO A 184 -3.55 4.69 -4.46
C PRO A 184 -3.07 6.11 -4.10
N GLN A 185 -3.81 6.79 -3.23
CA GLN A 185 -3.50 8.13 -2.73
C GLN A 185 -2.25 8.14 -1.83
N ALA A 186 -1.90 7.02 -1.20
CA ALA A 186 -0.65 6.87 -0.46
C ALA A 186 0.53 6.48 -1.37
N LEU A 187 0.37 5.45 -2.20
CA LEU A 187 1.47 4.85 -2.96
C LEU A 187 1.86 5.64 -4.22
N ILE A 188 0.91 6.26 -4.93
CA ILE A 188 1.23 7.02 -6.17
C ILE A 188 2.14 8.21 -5.85
N PRO A 189 1.84 9.08 -4.87
CA PRO A 189 2.75 10.14 -4.45
C PRO A 189 4.13 9.63 -4.02
N LEU A 190 4.18 8.52 -3.29
CA LEU A 190 5.44 7.95 -2.79
C LEU A 190 6.31 7.41 -3.94
N PHE A 191 5.71 6.76 -4.94
CA PHE A 191 6.45 6.17 -6.05
C PHE A 191 6.70 7.12 -7.22
N THR A 192 5.98 8.24 -7.33
CA THR A 192 6.04 9.12 -8.50
C THR A 192 6.31 10.60 -8.19
N GLY A 193 6.03 11.06 -6.96
CA GLY A 193 6.05 12.48 -6.60
C GLY A 193 4.78 13.27 -6.99
N TYR A 194 3.80 12.61 -7.60
CA TYR A 194 2.55 13.21 -8.10
C TYR A 194 1.31 12.60 -7.45
N THR A 195 0.20 13.34 -7.43
CA THR A 195 -1.11 12.74 -7.13
C THR A 195 -1.65 12.00 -8.36
N GLU A 196 -2.71 11.19 -8.18
CA GLU A 196 -3.40 10.53 -9.31
C GLU A 196 -3.93 11.57 -10.31
N GLU A 197 -4.44 12.71 -9.83
CA GLU A 197 -5.04 13.79 -10.64
C GLU A 197 -4.02 14.60 -11.43
N GLU A 198 -2.75 14.60 -11.01
CA GLU A 198 -1.66 15.28 -11.72
C GLU A 198 -1.09 14.42 -12.87
N LEU A 199 -1.52 13.16 -12.98
CA LEU A 199 -1.00 12.19 -13.93
C LEU A 199 -2.03 11.86 -15.04
N PRO A 200 -1.56 11.41 -16.22
CA PRO A 200 -2.46 10.90 -17.24
C PRO A 200 -3.30 9.74 -16.71
N SER A 201 -4.59 9.70 -17.05
CA SER A 201 -5.49 8.64 -16.61
C SER A 201 -4.96 7.24 -16.93
N ALA A 202 -4.91 6.38 -15.92
CA ALA A 202 -4.64 4.95 -16.07
C ALA A 202 -5.87 4.08 -15.81
N LEU A 203 -7.07 4.67 -15.78
CA LEU A 203 -8.30 3.99 -15.39
C LEU A 203 -8.77 3.00 -16.46
N LYS A 204 -9.33 1.86 -16.04
CA LYS A 204 -9.93 0.87 -16.95
C LYS A 204 -11.14 1.42 -17.71
N ASN A 205 -11.89 2.33 -17.08
CA ASN A 205 -13.11 2.93 -17.65
C ASN A 205 -12.82 4.05 -18.65
N ASP A 206 -11.60 4.59 -18.66
CA ASP A 206 -11.23 5.65 -19.58
C ASP A 206 -10.88 5.03 -20.93
N PRO A 207 -11.59 5.34 -22.04
CA PRO A 207 -11.21 4.87 -23.37
C PRO A 207 -9.77 5.23 -23.74
N ASN A 208 -9.31 6.41 -23.32
CA ASN A 208 -7.97 6.94 -23.57
C ASN A 208 -6.97 6.63 -22.44
N GLY A 209 -7.41 5.88 -21.42
CA GLY A 209 -6.55 5.50 -20.31
C GLY A 209 -5.33 4.72 -20.80
N LYS A 210 -4.21 4.83 -20.11
CA LYS A 210 -2.98 4.09 -20.42
C LYS A 210 -2.69 3.05 -19.35
N TYR A 211 -1.76 2.13 -19.60
CA TYR A 211 -1.26 1.28 -18.52
C TYR A 211 -0.44 2.13 -17.55
N VAL A 212 -0.34 1.73 -16.27
CA VAL A 212 0.33 2.59 -15.26
C VAL A 212 1.82 2.75 -15.57
N ASP A 213 2.45 1.77 -16.20
CA ASP A 213 3.84 1.84 -16.69
C ASP A 213 4.01 2.67 -17.96
N GLU A 214 2.94 3.08 -18.61
CA GLU A 214 2.98 4.05 -19.70
C GLU A 214 2.64 5.46 -19.19
N ALA A 215 1.69 5.55 -18.25
CA ALA A 215 1.18 6.82 -17.72
C ALA A 215 2.07 7.46 -16.65
N TYR A 216 2.61 6.66 -15.72
CA TYR A 216 3.16 7.17 -14.47
C TYR A 216 4.69 7.16 -14.45
N PRO A 217 5.36 8.21 -13.93
CA PRO A 217 6.81 8.30 -13.86
C PRO A 217 7.36 7.61 -12.61
N PHE A 218 7.06 6.31 -12.44
CA PHE A 218 7.52 5.56 -11.28
C PHE A 218 9.04 5.63 -11.08
N ILE A 219 9.47 5.73 -9.82
CA ILE A 219 10.87 5.93 -9.44
C ILE A 219 11.83 4.89 -10.05
N TRP A 220 11.42 3.63 -10.12
CA TRP A 220 12.26 2.57 -10.70
C TRP A 220 12.62 2.83 -12.18
N LYS A 221 11.79 3.54 -12.95
CA LYS A 221 12.13 3.91 -14.33
C LYS A 221 13.33 4.85 -14.41
N GLU A 222 13.47 5.76 -13.45
CA GLU A 222 14.65 6.63 -13.33
C GLU A 222 15.86 5.79 -12.88
N LEU A 223 15.68 4.91 -11.89
CA LEU A 223 16.77 4.12 -11.33
C LEU A 223 17.32 3.07 -12.31
N HIS A 224 16.50 2.48 -13.17
CA HIS A 224 16.97 1.54 -14.19
C HIS A 224 17.94 2.20 -15.18
N LYS A 225 17.78 3.50 -15.47
CA LYS A 225 18.74 4.26 -16.30
C LYS A 225 20.10 4.43 -15.61
N LYS A 226 20.17 4.20 -14.30
CA LYS A 226 21.38 4.20 -13.47
C LYS A 226 21.84 2.79 -13.11
N ASN A 227 21.39 1.79 -13.86
CA ASN A 227 21.70 0.40 -13.61
C ASN A 227 21.27 -0.09 -12.22
N PHE A 228 20.19 0.43 -11.64
CA PHE A 228 19.55 -0.27 -10.53
C PHE A 228 18.76 -1.46 -11.07
N THR A 229 18.70 -2.53 -10.28
CA THR A 229 17.67 -3.56 -10.43
C THR A 229 16.51 -3.28 -9.47
N SER A 230 15.35 -3.87 -9.72
CA SER A 230 14.20 -3.66 -8.83
C SER A 230 13.28 -4.87 -8.73
N ILE A 231 12.65 -5.03 -7.57
CA ILE A 231 11.56 -5.98 -7.35
C ILE A 231 10.34 -5.24 -6.82
N TYR A 232 9.16 -5.57 -7.35
CA TYR A 232 7.88 -5.12 -6.78
C TYR A 232 7.02 -6.33 -6.45
N LEU A 233 6.55 -6.41 -5.22
CA LEU A 233 5.72 -7.48 -4.70
C LEU A 233 4.41 -6.91 -4.19
N ASP A 234 3.30 -7.42 -4.70
CA ASP A 234 1.97 -7.31 -4.09
C ASP A 234 1.37 -8.71 -3.93
N ASP A 235 0.41 -8.88 -3.04
CA ASP A 235 -0.14 -10.18 -2.65
C ASP A 235 -1.59 -10.40 -3.10
N TRP A 236 -2.32 -9.31 -3.39
CA TRP A 236 -3.76 -9.41 -3.66
C TRP A 236 -4.18 -8.85 -5.02
N PRO A 237 -4.23 -9.67 -6.09
CA PRO A 237 -4.33 -9.18 -7.46
C PRO A 237 -5.68 -8.56 -7.85
N HIS A 238 -6.73 -8.74 -7.06
CA HIS A 238 -8.04 -8.17 -7.37
C HIS A 238 -8.35 -6.86 -6.61
N VAL A 239 -7.61 -6.55 -5.55
CA VAL A 239 -7.72 -5.28 -4.80
C VAL A 239 -6.42 -4.46 -4.81
N GLY A 240 -5.41 -4.88 -5.57
CA GLY A 240 -4.13 -4.17 -5.61
C GLY A 240 -4.24 -2.74 -6.13
N ALA A 241 -3.39 -1.86 -5.61
CA ALA A 241 -3.40 -0.40 -5.85
C ALA A 241 -3.51 -0.03 -7.34
N PHE A 242 -2.79 -0.74 -8.20
CA PHE A 242 -2.72 -0.47 -9.64
C PHE A 242 -3.56 -1.41 -10.51
N THR A 243 -4.24 -2.38 -9.90
CA THR A 243 -4.99 -3.42 -10.63
C THR A 243 -6.48 -3.39 -10.36
N TYR A 244 -6.92 -2.77 -9.26
CA TYR A 244 -8.35 -2.68 -8.95
C TYR A 244 -9.09 -1.78 -9.94
N ARG A 245 -8.76 -0.47 -9.93
CA ARG A 245 -9.39 0.56 -10.79
C ARG A 245 -8.63 0.84 -12.09
N MET A 246 -7.32 0.59 -12.08
CA MET A 246 -6.39 0.96 -13.14
C MET A 246 -6.06 -0.21 -14.06
N ARG A 247 -5.57 0.08 -15.27
CA ARG A 247 -5.24 -0.90 -16.31
C ARG A 247 -4.07 -1.83 -15.96
N GLY A 248 -3.52 -1.74 -14.75
CA GLY A 248 -2.35 -2.52 -14.35
C GLY A 248 -1.10 -2.12 -15.13
N PHE A 249 -0.05 -2.88 -14.89
CA PHE A 249 1.18 -2.88 -15.65
C PHE A 249 0.96 -3.64 -16.96
N LYS A 250 1.47 -3.12 -18.07
CA LYS A 250 1.55 -3.89 -19.33
C LYS A 250 2.86 -4.64 -19.38
N ASN A 251 3.97 -3.90 -19.32
CA ASN A 251 5.32 -4.44 -19.38
C ASN A 251 5.86 -4.72 -17.97
N HIS A 252 6.97 -5.43 -17.89
CA HIS A 252 7.75 -5.57 -16.65
C HIS A 252 8.34 -4.21 -16.26
N ALA A 253 7.55 -3.37 -15.59
CA ALA A 253 8.01 -2.04 -15.21
C ALA A 253 9.06 -2.11 -14.09
N PRO A 254 8.95 -3.01 -13.11
CA PRO A 254 10.07 -3.50 -12.29
C PRO A 254 10.79 -4.69 -12.97
N LYS A 255 12.11 -4.85 -12.74
CA LYS A 255 12.89 -5.97 -13.29
C LYS A 255 12.33 -7.34 -12.85
N HIS A 256 11.96 -7.45 -11.58
CA HIS A 256 11.30 -8.62 -11.00
C HIS A 256 9.89 -8.23 -10.56
N TYR A 257 8.89 -8.86 -11.17
CA TYR A 257 7.48 -8.59 -10.88
C TYR A 257 6.65 -9.88 -11.00
N PRO A 258 6.71 -10.78 -10.00
CA PRO A 258 6.07 -12.10 -10.05
C PRO A 258 4.55 -12.04 -9.84
N LYS A 259 3.87 -11.06 -10.43
CA LYS A 259 2.42 -10.84 -10.28
C LYS A 259 1.59 -12.06 -10.72
N HIS A 260 2.09 -12.77 -11.73
CA HIS A 260 1.50 -14.00 -12.25
C HIS A 260 1.46 -15.13 -11.22
N TYR A 261 2.36 -15.15 -10.24
CA TYR A 261 2.26 -16.07 -9.10
C TYR A 261 0.94 -15.88 -8.34
N GLN A 262 0.66 -14.64 -7.90
CA GLN A 262 -0.55 -14.35 -7.13
C GLN A 262 -1.82 -14.57 -7.95
N LEU A 263 -1.78 -14.13 -9.22
CA LEU A 263 -2.90 -14.28 -10.13
C LEU A 263 -3.23 -15.75 -10.39
N TYR A 264 -2.22 -16.56 -10.72
CA TYR A 264 -2.44 -17.98 -11.00
C TYR A 264 -2.75 -18.78 -9.73
N MET A 265 -2.15 -18.45 -8.58
CA MET A 265 -2.48 -19.06 -7.30
C MET A 265 -3.97 -18.93 -6.99
N MET A 266 -4.55 -17.73 -7.15
CA MET A 266 -5.99 -17.52 -6.95
C MET A 266 -6.85 -18.32 -7.94
N GLN A 267 -6.49 -18.31 -9.23
CA GLN A 267 -7.20 -19.06 -10.27
C GLN A 267 -7.16 -20.57 -9.99
N ARG A 268 -5.97 -21.09 -9.64
CA ARG A 268 -5.73 -22.47 -9.29
C ARG A 268 -6.49 -22.88 -8.04
N ASN A 269 -6.43 -22.10 -6.96
CA ASN A 269 -7.13 -22.42 -5.70
C ASN A 269 -8.64 -22.48 -5.92
N ARG A 270 -9.20 -21.55 -6.72
CA ARG A 270 -10.61 -21.60 -7.12
C ARG A 270 -10.94 -22.85 -7.96
N ARG A 271 -10.11 -23.17 -8.97
CA ARG A 271 -10.26 -24.36 -9.82
C ARG A 271 -10.23 -25.66 -9.01
N LEU A 272 -9.34 -25.74 -8.03
CA LEU A 272 -9.14 -26.88 -7.15
C LEU A 272 -10.03 -26.88 -5.90
N LYS A 273 -10.88 -25.86 -5.73
CA LYS A 273 -11.73 -25.66 -4.54
C LYS A 273 -10.94 -25.76 -3.22
N LYS A 274 -9.71 -25.24 -3.20
CA LYS A 274 -8.86 -25.23 -2.00
C LYS A 274 -9.45 -24.26 -0.96
N ALA A 275 -9.47 -24.70 0.30
CA ALA A 275 -9.79 -23.82 1.42
C ALA A 275 -8.73 -22.71 1.52
N ASN A 276 -9.13 -21.52 1.93
CA ASN A 276 -8.20 -20.43 2.19
C ASN A 276 -7.63 -20.60 3.60
N ASP A 277 -6.45 -21.21 3.70
CA ASP A 277 -5.71 -21.41 4.94
C ASP A 277 -4.53 -20.45 5.10
N PHE A 278 -4.45 -19.42 4.24
CA PHE A 278 -3.36 -18.43 4.19
C PHE A 278 -1.99 -18.99 3.81
N CYS A 279 -1.95 -20.22 3.30
CA CYS A 279 -0.73 -20.89 2.88
C CYS A 279 -0.73 -21.23 1.40
N ASN A 280 0.47 -21.46 0.88
CA ASN A 280 0.69 -22.16 -0.37
C ASN A 280 1.61 -23.34 -0.09
N GLY A 281 1.02 -24.54 -0.10
CA GLY A 281 1.69 -25.70 0.46
C GLY A 281 1.82 -25.57 1.98
N ASP A 282 2.99 -25.92 2.50
CA ASP A 282 3.33 -25.82 3.94
C ASP A 282 3.80 -24.43 4.40
N THR A 283 3.81 -23.44 3.50
CA THR A 283 4.41 -22.13 3.77
C THR A 283 3.33 -21.04 3.73
N LYS A 284 3.31 -20.20 4.78
CA LYS A 284 2.46 -18.99 4.86
C LYS A 284 2.76 -18.03 3.70
N ARG A 285 1.74 -17.43 3.09
CA ARG A 285 1.92 -16.60 1.90
C ARG A 285 2.71 -15.31 2.14
N HIS A 286 2.59 -14.65 3.29
CA HIS A 286 3.47 -13.53 3.65
C HIS A 286 4.94 -13.92 3.76
N LYS A 287 5.22 -15.12 4.29
CA LYS A 287 6.59 -15.65 4.38
C LYS A 287 7.19 -15.86 3.00
N ILE A 288 6.41 -16.29 2.01
CA ILE A 288 6.87 -16.45 0.62
C ILE A 288 7.37 -15.12 0.06
N MET A 289 6.67 -14.02 0.31
CA MET A 289 7.11 -12.69 -0.16
C MET A 289 8.39 -12.22 0.53
N MET A 290 8.54 -12.45 1.83
CA MET A 290 9.79 -12.17 2.55
C MET A 290 10.94 -13.02 2.03
N ASN A 291 10.70 -14.29 1.73
CA ASN A 291 11.71 -15.16 1.11
C ASN A 291 12.15 -14.62 -0.26
N LEU A 292 11.22 -14.12 -1.09
CA LEU A 292 11.57 -13.47 -2.37
C LEU A 292 12.44 -12.23 -2.17
N LEU A 293 12.16 -11.41 -1.15
CA LEU A 293 13.02 -10.27 -0.80
C LEU A 293 14.41 -10.73 -0.36
N THR A 294 14.51 -11.76 0.48
CA THR A 294 15.79 -12.36 0.89
C THR A 294 16.58 -12.87 -0.31
N SER A 295 15.95 -13.66 -1.20
CA SER A 295 16.59 -14.17 -2.41
C SER A 295 17.03 -13.04 -3.34
N PHE A 296 16.21 -12.01 -3.51
CA PHE A 296 16.58 -10.82 -4.29
C PHE A 296 17.81 -10.11 -3.70
N LYS A 297 17.84 -9.91 -2.38
CA LYS A 297 18.99 -9.30 -1.70
C LYS A 297 20.24 -10.15 -1.83
N GLN A 298 20.15 -11.46 -1.67
CA GLN A 298 21.28 -12.39 -1.85
C GLN A 298 21.79 -12.38 -3.29
N LEU A 299 20.89 -12.43 -4.28
CA LEU A 299 21.22 -12.49 -5.69
C LEU A 299 21.94 -11.25 -6.20
N TYR A 300 21.61 -10.06 -5.68
CA TYR A 300 22.19 -8.79 -6.13
C TYR A 300 23.23 -8.17 -5.19
N ARG A 301 23.51 -8.83 -4.06
CA ARG A 301 24.54 -8.42 -3.11
C ARG A 301 25.88 -8.20 -3.82
N ASN A 302 26.48 -7.02 -3.64
CA ASN A 302 27.75 -6.63 -4.26
C ASN A 302 27.79 -6.74 -5.80
N ARG A 303 26.63 -6.81 -6.47
CA ARG A 303 26.52 -6.91 -7.93
C ARG A 303 25.87 -5.69 -8.54
N GLN A 304 24.79 -5.21 -7.93
CA GLN A 304 23.99 -4.11 -8.49
C GLN A 304 23.20 -3.41 -7.37
N SER A 305 23.17 -2.07 -7.40
CA SER A 305 22.27 -1.31 -6.53
C SER A 305 20.81 -1.70 -6.82
N ASN A 306 19.98 -1.71 -5.80
CA ASN A 306 18.63 -2.27 -5.90
C ASN A 306 17.57 -1.46 -5.16
N LEU A 307 16.36 -1.49 -5.74
CA LEU A 307 15.13 -1.00 -5.14
C LEU A 307 14.16 -2.17 -4.94
N ALA A 308 13.86 -2.52 -3.70
CA ALA A 308 12.86 -3.51 -3.35
C ALA A 308 11.59 -2.82 -2.83
N ILE A 309 10.44 -3.18 -3.40
CA ILE A 309 9.13 -2.65 -2.97
C ILE A 309 8.22 -3.83 -2.68
N MET A 310 7.61 -3.82 -1.49
CA MET A 310 6.56 -4.75 -1.12
C MET A 310 5.36 -3.95 -0.60
N HIS A 311 4.16 -4.30 -1.04
CA HIS A 311 2.92 -3.84 -0.44
C HIS A 311 2.02 -5.04 -0.15
N TYR A 312 1.79 -5.30 1.14
CA TYR A 312 1.11 -6.49 1.64
C TYR A 312 -0.28 -6.16 2.19
N VAL A 313 -1.31 -6.89 1.75
CA VAL A 313 -2.73 -6.50 1.91
C VAL A 313 -3.54 -7.56 2.67
N GLU A 314 -3.29 -8.84 2.43
CA GLU A 314 -4.19 -9.97 2.76
C GLU A 314 -4.56 -10.11 4.24
N ASN A 315 -3.67 -9.72 5.16
CA ASN A 315 -3.86 -9.90 6.60
C ASN A 315 -4.28 -8.63 7.36
N SER A 316 -4.61 -7.54 6.67
CA SER A 316 -4.92 -6.27 7.33
C SER A 316 -6.04 -5.44 6.70
N HIS A 317 -6.28 -5.56 5.39
CA HIS A 317 -7.21 -4.70 4.63
C HIS A 317 -8.66 -4.76 5.13
N ASP A 318 -9.24 -5.95 5.28
CA ASP A 318 -10.64 -6.08 5.72
C ASP A 318 -10.80 -5.93 7.24
N SER A 319 -9.80 -6.42 7.98
CA SER A 319 -9.71 -6.32 9.43
C SER A 319 -8.27 -6.48 9.88
N ASN A 320 -7.85 -5.67 10.88
CA ASN A 320 -6.57 -5.84 11.56
C ASN A 320 -6.56 -7.03 12.55
N GLY A 321 -7.65 -7.81 12.64
CA GLY A 321 -7.74 -9.01 13.49
C GLY A 321 -6.73 -10.11 13.12
N HIS A 322 -6.30 -10.16 11.85
CA HIS A 322 -5.29 -11.08 11.33
C HIS A 322 -3.86 -10.53 11.38
N LEU A 323 -3.66 -9.25 11.73
CA LEU A 323 -2.37 -8.58 11.58
C LEU A 323 -1.24 -9.26 12.37
N HIS A 324 -1.54 -9.72 13.58
CA HIS A 324 -0.57 -10.40 14.44
C HIS A 324 -0.03 -11.72 13.86
N TRP A 325 -0.65 -12.27 12.80
CA TRP A 325 -0.14 -13.46 12.12
C TRP A 325 1.16 -13.21 11.35
N LEU A 326 1.51 -11.93 11.14
CA LEU A 326 2.71 -11.49 10.46
C LEU A 326 3.90 -11.27 11.41
N ASP A 327 3.65 -11.12 12.72
CA ASP A 327 4.64 -10.59 13.67
C ASP A 327 5.92 -11.42 13.74
N ASP A 328 5.78 -12.74 13.84
CA ASP A 328 6.91 -13.66 13.89
C ASP A 328 7.73 -13.60 12.60
N GLU A 329 7.08 -13.64 11.44
CA GLU A 329 7.77 -13.68 10.16
C GLU A 329 8.44 -12.35 9.79
N ILE A 330 7.84 -11.19 10.11
CA ILE A 330 8.49 -9.89 9.90
C ILE A 330 9.74 -9.79 10.76
N PHE A 331 9.62 -10.14 12.04
CA PHE A 331 10.76 -10.19 12.96
C PHE A 331 11.87 -11.09 12.43
N GLU A 332 11.54 -12.33 12.05
CA GLU A 332 12.51 -13.30 11.52
C GLU A 332 13.20 -12.78 10.26
N PHE A 333 12.46 -12.17 9.34
CA PHE A 333 13.01 -11.60 8.11
C PHE A 333 14.03 -10.50 8.43
N LEU A 334 13.69 -9.54 9.29
CA LEU A 334 14.59 -8.46 9.68
C LEU A 334 15.82 -9.01 10.41
N ASN A 335 15.61 -9.80 11.45
CA ASN A 335 16.68 -10.35 12.29
C ASN A 335 17.67 -11.21 11.47
N ASN A 336 17.17 -12.06 10.57
CA ASN A 336 18.04 -12.86 9.70
C ASN A 336 18.80 -12.00 8.69
N GLY A 337 18.16 -11.00 8.08
CA GLY A 337 18.83 -10.13 7.14
C GLY A 337 19.97 -9.30 7.76
N PHE A 338 19.84 -8.88 9.02
CA PHE A 338 20.95 -8.27 9.77
C PHE A 338 22.06 -9.29 10.09
N ARG A 339 21.69 -10.46 10.62
CA ARG A 339 22.65 -11.54 10.95
C ARG A 339 23.45 -12.01 9.73
N GLU A 340 22.85 -11.97 8.55
CA GLU A 340 23.47 -12.39 7.28
C GLU A 340 24.11 -11.23 6.49
N HIS A 341 24.13 -10.02 7.07
CA HIS A 341 24.71 -8.82 6.45
C HIS A 341 24.08 -8.47 5.09
N LEU A 342 22.78 -8.75 4.93
CA LEU A 342 22.01 -8.45 3.70
C LEU A 342 21.57 -6.98 3.64
N PHE A 343 21.63 -6.26 4.76
CA PHE A 343 21.14 -4.88 4.88
C PHE A 343 22.24 -3.83 5.11
N ASP A 344 23.52 -4.20 5.09
CA ASP A 344 24.67 -3.31 5.36
C ASP A 344 24.77 -2.09 4.41
N ASP A 345 24.14 -2.18 3.24
CA ASP A 345 24.06 -1.12 2.21
C ASP A 345 22.61 -0.69 1.92
N THR A 346 21.66 -1.09 2.77
CA THR A 346 20.22 -0.97 2.52
C THR A 346 19.55 -0.05 3.54
N ILE A 347 18.93 1.00 3.04
CA ILE A 347 17.99 1.82 3.80
C ILE A 347 16.63 1.12 3.77
N ILE A 348 16.07 0.80 4.94
CA ILE A 348 14.79 0.08 5.04
C ILE A 348 13.72 1.04 5.52
N PHE A 349 12.67 1.22 4.74
CA PHE A 349 11.44 1.88 5.13
C PHE A 349 10.41 0.80 5.42
N LEU A 350 10.03 0.65 6.69
CA LEU A 350 8.98 -0.27 7.11
C LEU A 350 7.79 0.55 7.59
N TYR A 351 6.69 0.50 6.84
CA TYR A 351 5.59 1.44 7.01
C TYR A 351 4.23 0.84 6.66
N SER A 352 3.20 1.63 6.89
CA SER A 352 1.85 1.37 6.43
C SER A 352 1.40 2.52 5.53
N ASP A 353 0.63 2.21 4.50
CA ASP A 353 0.19 3.21 3.52
C ASP A 353 -0.81 4.21 4.13
N HIS A 354 -1.77 3.69 4.89
CA HIS A 354 -2.73 4.37 5.74
C HIS A 354 -3.19 3.43 6.87
N GLY A 355 -4.00 3.92 7.80
CA GLY A 355 -4.65 3.07 8.80
C GLY A 355 -6.09 2.68 8.45
N SER A 356 -6.76 1.96 9.35
CA SER A 356 -8.12 1.43 9.10
C SER A 356 -9.13 2.56 8.89
N ARG A 357 -9.62 2.70 7.66
CA ARG A 357 -10.67 3.65 7.29
C ARG A 357 -12.04 3.23 7.83
N PHE A 358 -12.34 1.93 7.76
CA PHE A 358 -13.61 1.34 8.15
C PHE A 358 -13.54 0.73 9.56
N ASN A 359 -14.69 0.42 10.15
CA ASN A 359 -14.92 -0.34 11.39
C ASN A 359 -15.17 0.48 12.68
N LYS A 360 -15.78 -0.24 13.65
CA LYS A 360 -15.89 0.17 15.06
C LYS A 360 -14.55 0.60 15.65
N LEU A 361 -13.41 0.15 15.11
CA LEU A 361 -12.06 0.55 15.54
C LEU A 361 -11.76 2.06 15.41
N ARG A 362 -12.54 2.85 14.63
CA ARG A 362 -12.51 4.33 14.72
C ARG A 362 -12.92 4.84 16.11
N SER A 363 -13.50 4.02 16.99
CA SER A 363 -14.24 4.42 18.20
C SER A 363 -13.39 4.80 19.42
N SER A 364 -12.19 5.34 19.24
CA SER A 364 -11.49 5.99 20.37
C SER A 364 -10.59 7.16 19.98
N GLN A 365 -10.07 7.20 18.76
CA GLN A 365 -9.25 8.32 18.26
C GLN A 365 -9.70 8.87 16.88
N ARG A 366 -10.89 8.46 16.40
CA ARG A 366 -11.54 8.95 15.18
C ARG A 366 -10.61 8.84 13.94
N TYR A 367 -10.38 9.96 13.26
CA TYR A 367 -9.65 10.04 12.00
C TYR A 367 -8.14 9.86 12.15
N LEU A 368 -7.59 9.96 13.37
CA LEU A 368 -6.16 9.77 13.61
C LEU A 368 -5.72 8.33 13.32
N GLU A 369 -6.57 7.35 13.60
CA GLU A 369 -6.29 5.94 13.25
C GLU A 369 -6.11 5.76 11.75
N GLU A 370 -6.90 6.45 10.92
CA GLU A 370 -6.80 6.38 9.45
C GLU A 370 -5.56 7.14 8.94
N ARG A 371 -5.28 8.32 9.50
CA ARG A 371 -4.36 9.31 8.91
C ARG A 371 -2.92 9.24 9.40
N LEU A 372 -2.68 8.54 10.51
CA LEU A 372 -1.37 8.36 11.11
C LEU A 372 -0.95 6.88 11.10
N PRO A 373 -0.46 6.38 9.96
CA PRO A 373 0.09 5.03 9.87
C PRO A 373 1.41 4.90 10.63
N PHE A 374 1.84 3.65 10.83
CA PHE A 374 3.20 3.36 11.29
C PHE A 374 4.21 3.68 10.19
N PHE A 375 5.36 4.24 10.56
CA PHE A 375 6.44 4.53 9.63
C PHE A 375 7.78 4.52 10.36
N SER A 376 8.70 3.63 9.96
CA SER A 376 10.06 3.59 10.45
C SER A 376 11.08 3.55 9.32
N VAL A 377 12.30 4.01 9.64
CA VAL A 377 13.44 4.05 8.73
C VAL A 377 14.66 3.47 9.44
N TYR A 378 15.30 2.49 8.84
CA TYR A 378 16.63 2.01 9.22
C TYR A 378 17.70 2.66 8.35
N LEU A 379 18.78 3.11 8.99
CA LEU A 379 19.98 3.61 8.32
C LEU A 379 21.15 2.66 8.59
N PRO A 380 21.84 2.12 7.57
CA PRO A 380 23.02 1.30 7.80
C PRO A 380 24.17 2.13 8.37
N ASP A 381 25.07 1.50 9.11
CA ASP A 381 26.20 2.17 9.78
C ASP A 381 27.09 2.94 8.80
N SER A 382 27.23 2.40 7.59
CA SER A 382 27.94 3.04 6.47
C SER A 382 27.26 4.35 6.04
N PHE A 383 25.93 4.44 6.07
CA PHE A 383 25.20 5.68 5.84
C PHE A 383 25.44 6.67 6.97
N VAL A 384 25.30 6.21 8.21
CA VAL A 384 25.40 7.07 9.40
C VAL A 384 26.78 7.71 9.50
N SER A 385 27.83 6.91 9.29
CA SER A 385 29.22 7.35 9.38
C SER A 385 29.60 8.33 8.27
N ASN A 386 29.15 8.09 7.03
CA ASN A 386 29.53 8.88 5.87
C ASN A 386 28.66 10.13 5.65
N ASN A 387 27.51 10.24 6.34
CA ASN A 387 26.53 11.31 6.11
C ASN A 387 26.09 12.00 7.40
N GLN A 388 27.03 12.33 8.30
CA GLN A 388 26.75 12.87 9.63
C GLN A 388 25.77 14.04 9.63
N GLN A 389 25.94 15.03 8.75
CA GLN A 389 25.01 16.18 8.67
C GLN A 389 23.61 15.78 8.19
N LYS A 390 23.50 14.83 7.26
CA LYS A 390 22.20 14.28 6.83
C LYS A 390 21.50 13.58 7.98
N VAL A 391 22.25 12.82 8.80
CA VAL A 391 21.71 12.15 9.99
C VAL A 391 21.24 13.14 11.04
N VAL A 392 21.98 14.23 11.27
CA VAL A 392 21.55 15.31 12.17
C VAL A 392 20.24 15.91 11.70
N ASN A 393 20.14 16.26 10.41
CA ASN A 393 18.90 16.79 9.84
C ASN A 393 17.75 15.78 9.98
N PHE A 394 18.00 14.51 9.64
CA PHE A 394 17.03 13.43 9.73
C PHE A 394 16.48 13.24 11.14
N LYS A 395 17.36 13.17 12.16
CA LYS A 395 16.96 13.10 13.57
C LYS A 395 16.10 14.29 13.99
N ASN A 396 16.45 15.49 13.52
CA ASN A 396 15.66 16.71 13.76
C ASN A 396 14.32 16.73 13.02
N ASN A 397 14.10 15.84 12.05
CA ASN A 397 12.90 15.80 11.23
C ASN A 397 11.91 14.70 11.65
N LEU A 398 12.29 13.79 12.56
CA LEU A 398 11.47 12.63 12.96
C LEU A 398 10.06 13.01 13.43
N ALA A 399 9.93 14.14 14.11
CA ALA A 399 8.67 14.67 14.64
C ALA A 399 8.17 15.91 13.88
N LYS A 400 8.61 16.12 12.64
CA LYS A 400 8.11 17.21 11.78
C LYS A 400 7.11 16.68 10.76
N LEU A 401 6.17 17.54 10.39
CA LEU A 401 5.15 17.21 9.42
C LEU A 401 5.80 16.81 8.07
N THR A 402 5.50 15.58 7.65
CA THR A 402 6.01 14.96 6.42
C THR A 402 4.90 14.18 5.72
N SER A 403 5.07 13.96 4.42
CA SER A 403 4.11 13.35 3.53
C SER A 403 4.76 12.26 2.66
N PRO A 404 3.98 11.44 1.93
CA PRO A 404 4.49 10.59 0.85
C PRO A 404 5.44 11.29 -0.14
N PHE A 405 5.23 12.59 -0.39
CA PHE A 405 6.09 13.36 -1.30
C PHE A 405 7.50 13.58 -0.75
N ASP A 406 7.65 13.80 0.56
CA ASP A 406 8.96 13.89 1.21
C ASP A 406 9.68 12.52 1.15
N ILE A 407 8.94 11.42 1.27
CA ILE A 407 9.51 10.06 1.11
C ILE A 407 10.00 9.84 -0.32
N HIS A 408 9.23 10.26 -1.33
CA HIS A 408 9.67 10.21 -2.73
C HIS A 408 10.99 10.99 -2.94
N ALA A 409 11.06 12.23 -2.43
CA ALA A 409 12.28 13.04 -2.49
C ALA A 409 13.47 12.38 -1.76
N THR A 410 13.20 11.73 -0.63
CA THR A 410 14.20 11.00 0.16
C THR A 410 14.75 9.81 -0.60
N VAL A 411 13.91 9.01 -1.25
CA VAL A 411 14.36 7.87 -2.08
C VAL A 411 15.21 8.37 -3.25
N ARG A 412 14.85 9.50 -3.88
CA ARG A 412 15.66 10.11 -4.94
C ARG A 412 17.02 10.59 -4.40
N ASP A 413 17.08 11.18 -3.22
CA ASP A 413 18.33 11.59 -2.57
C ASP A 413 19.24 10.38 -2.27
N LEU A 414 18.69 9.31 -1.69
CA LEU A 414 19.43 8.08 -1.35
C LEU A 414 20.00 7.32 -2.56
N THR A 415 19.36 7.47 -3.71
CA THR A 415 19.70 6.76 -4.96
C THR A 415 20.44 7.65 -5.95
N CYS A 416 21.03 8.75 -5.47
CA CYS A 416 21.79 9.72 -6.27
C CYS A 416 21.00 10.29 -7.44
N SER A 417 19.68 10.37 -7.29
CA SER A 417 18.70 10.86 -8.27
C SER A 417 18.10 12.21 -7.89
N LYS A 418 18.69 12.89 -6.91
CA LYS A 418 18.44 14.29 -6.65
C LYS A 418 18.83 15.08 -7.91
N LYS A 419 17.90 15.86 -8.45
CA LYS A 419 18.18 16.80 -9.54
C LYS A 419 18.22 18.20 -8.95
N GLU A 420 19.17 19.03 -9.37
CA GLU A 420 19.03 20.48 -9.19
C GLU A 420 17.90 20.95 -10.11
N ILE A 421 16.78 21.40 -9.55
CA ILE A 421 15.63 21.86 -10.35
C ILE A 421 15.11 23.19 -9.81
N LYS A 422 15.07 24.19 -10.69
CA LYS A 422 14.63 25.58 -10.50
C LYS A 422 13.12 25.76 -10.16
N ASN A 423 12.36 24.69 -9.97
CA ASN A 423 10.89 24.74 -9.90
C ASN A 423 10.25 23.54 -9.18
N ASP A 424 11.02 22.76 -8.41
CA ASP A 424 10.43 21.60 -7.74
C ASP A 424 9.55 22.09 -6.59
N ARG A 425 8.32 21.57 -6.57
CA ARG A 425 7.25 21.98 -5.67
C ARG A 425 7.79 21.97 -4.24
N GLN A 426 7.80 23.13 -3.57
CA GLN A 426 8.29 23.30 -2.19
C GLN A 426 7.69 22.29 -1.18
N ARG A 427 6.61 21.61 -1.59
CA ARG A 427 5.95 20.49 -0.91
C ARG A 427 6.80 19.24 -0.67
N SER A 428 7.90 19.04 -1.40
CA SER A 428 8.71 17.80 -1.34
C SER A 428 10.14 18.06 -0.86
N ILE A 429 10.50 17.61 0.34
CA ILE A 429 11.85 17.77 0.90
C ILE A 429 12.38 16.40 1.35
N SER A 430 13.64 16.09 1.02
CA SER A 430 14.28 14.87 1.54
C SER A 430 14.31 14.92 3.07
N LEU A 431 14.03 13.79 3.73
CA LEU A 431 14.14 13.67 5.19
C LEU A 431 15.56 13.98 5.69
N PHE A 432 16.57 13.95 4.82
CA PHE A 432 17.96 14.27 5.13
C PHE A 432 18.34 15.74 4.92
N ASP A 433 17.44 16.56 4.37
CA ASP A 433 17.56 18.01 4.29
C ASP A 433 16.86 18.68 5.49
N LYS A 434 17.11 19.97 5.74
CA LYS A 434 16.42 20.67 6.83
C LYS A 434 14.94 20.88 6.47
N ILE A 435 14.05 20.29 7.25
CA ILE A 435 12.60 20.53 7.16
C ILE A 435 12.22 21.65 8.12
N SER A 436 11.50 22.66 7.63
CA SER A 436 10.98 23.74 8.47
C SER A 436 9.85 23.25 9.37
N ILE A 437 9.80 23.76 10.61
CA ILE A 437 8.68 23.53 11.54
C ILE A 437 7.43 24.34 11.16
N TYR A 438 7.60 25.35 10.30
CA TYR A 438 6.56 26.28 9.86
C TYR A 438 5.82 25.80 8.60
N ARG A 439 6.03 24.56 8.16
CA ARG A 439 5.27 24.00 7.04
C ARG A 439 3.88 23.60 7.51
N SER A 440 2.87 24.10 6.83
CA SER A 440 1.47 23.72 6.98
C SER A 440 1.14 22.43 6.22
N CYS A 441 -0.04 21.87 6.48
CA CYS A 441 -0.57 20.76 5.68
C CYS A 441 -0.69 21.14 4.19
N GLU A 442 -1.12 22.36 3.89
CA GLU A 442 -1.25 22.84 2.52
C GLU A 442 0.11 22.93 1.80
N ASP A 443 1.14 23.43 2.49
CA ASP A 443 2.49 23.55 1.92
C ASP A 443 3.03 22.22 1.42
N ILE A 444 2.68 21.11 2.08
CA ILE A 444 3.16 19.77 1.73
C ILE A 444 2.13 18.91 0.98
N GLY A 445 1.05 19.52 0.48
CA GLY A 445 0.04 18.86 -0.36
C GLY A 445 -0.92 17.96 0.41
N ILE A 446 -1.12 18.18 1.71
CA ILE A 446 -2.15 17.53 2.52
C ILE A 446 -3.38 18.45 2.57
N ALA A 447 -4.51 17.99 2.04
CA ALA A 447 -5.75 18.74 2.16
C ALA A 447 -6.18 18.88 3.63
N GLU A 448 -6.88 19.97 3.97
CA GLU A 448 -7.34 20.22 5.35
C GLU A 448 -8.18 19.05 5.90
N HIS A 449 -8.95 18.39 5.03
CA HIS A 449 -9.67 17.17 5.38
C HIS A 449 -8.76 16.07 5.89
N PHE A 450 -7.53 15.91 5.39
CA PHE A 450 -6.58 14.88 5.84
C PHE A 450 -5.52 15.40 6.84
N CYS A 451 -5.55 16.69 7.18
CA CYS A 451 -4.61 17.27 8.12
C CYS A 451 -4.85 16.74 9.55
N THR A 452 -3.77 16.41 10.26
CA THR A 452 -3.83 15.91 11.64
C THR A 452 -3.15 16.83 12.66
N CYS A 453 -2.62 17.98 12.22
CA CYS A 453 -2.07 18.97 13.14
C CYS A 453 -3.14 19.34 14.18
N VAL A 454 -2.74 19.44 15.44
CA VAL A 454 -3.62 19.86 16.53
C VAL A 454 -4.09 21.28 16.26
N ARG A 455 -5.40 21.48 16.36
CA ARG A 455 -6.07 22.78 16.22
C ARG A 455 -7.23 22.87 17.19
N ASP A 456 -7.67 24.09 17.50
CA ASP A 456 -8.76 24.38 18.44
C ASP A 456 -10.15 24.11 17.81
N TRP A 457 -10.42 22.84 17.50
CA TRP A 457 -11.72 22.39 17.02
C TRP A 457 -12.74 22.39 18.16
N LYS A 458 -13.78 23.23 18.04
CA LYS A 458 -14.84 23.38 19.04
C LYS A 458 -16.06 22.58 18.64
N SER A 459 -16.45 21.61 19.47
CA SER A 459 -17.68 20.83 19.28
C SER A 459 -18.89 21.77 19.22
N GLN A 460 -19.75 21.56 18.22
CA GLN A 460 -20.93 22.36 17.96
C GLN A 460 -22.22 21.61 18.30
N ASN A 461 -23.26 22.36 18.68
CA ASN A 461 -24.59 21.79 18.84
C ASN A 461 -25.18 21.45 17.45
N ILE A 462 -25.31 20.15 17.17
CA ILE A 462 -25.80 19.60 15.91
C ILE A 462 -27.28 19.95 15.61
N ASN A 463 -28.04 20.41 16.58
CA ASN A 463 -29.46 20.78 16.41
C ASN A 463 -29.66 22.23 15.94
N THR A 464 -28.59 23.01 15.79
CA THR A 464 -28.69 24.39 15.33
C THR A 464 -29.01 24.45 13.83
N LYS A 465 -29.70 25.52 13.42
CA LYS A 465 -30.06 25.75 12.01
C LYS A 465 -28.83 25.83 11.11
N GLU A 466 -27.73 26.38 11.63
CA GLU A 466 -26.49 26.54 10.88
C GLU A 466 -25.82 25.20 10.58
N ILE A 467 -25.63 24.35 11.59
CA ILE A 467 -25.03 23.02 11.41
C ILE A 467 -25.91 22.13 10.50
N LYS A 468 -27.23 22.29 10.56
CA LYS A 468 -28.13 21.63 9.62
C LYS A 468 -27.87 22.04 8.17
N LYS A 469 -27.73 23.35 7.89
CA LYS A 469 -27.40 23.85 6.55
C LYS A 469 -26.03 23.37 6.07
N VAL A 470 -25.03 23.33 6.95
CA VAL A 470 -23.69 22.79 6.63
C VAL A 470 -23.79 21.33 6.17
N ALA A 471 -24.52 20.50 6.92
CA ALA A 471 -24.71 19.09 6.57
C ALA A 471 -25.55 18.91 5.29
N GLU A 472 -26.59 19.73 5.10
CA GLU A 472 -27.40 19.74 3.88
C GLU A 472 -26.55 20.10 2.65
N PHE A 473 -25.71 21.13 2.74
CA PHE A 473 -24.77 21.51 1.68
C PHE A 473 -23.77 20.39 1.34
N ALA A 474 -23.28 19.67 2.35
CA ALA A 474 -22.41 18.51 2.12
C ALA A 474 -23.15 17.38 1.37
N VAL A 475 -24.42 17.11 1.70
CA VAL A 475 -25.26 16.13 0.99
C VAL A 475 -25.58 16.60 -0.44
N GLU A 476 -25.87 17.88 -0.64
CA GLU A 476 -26.06 18.48 -1.97
C GLU A 476 -24.80 18.35 -2.83
N SER A 477 -23.63 18.58 -2.24
CA SER A 477 -22.33 18.38 -2.91
C SER A 477 -22.14 16.93 -3.34
N ILE A 478 -22.42 15.95 -2.46
CA ILE A 478 -22.41 14.52 -2.82
C ILE A 478 -23.37 14.21 -3.97
N ASN A 479 -24.55 14.81 -3.94
CA ASN A 479 -25.56 14.66 -4.98
C ASN A 479 -25.12 15.28 -6.32
N SER A 480 -24.39 16.39 -6.30
CA SER A 480 -23.87 17.01 -7.52
C SER A 480 -22.84 16.11 -8.23
N ILE A 481 -22.03 15.36 -7.47
CA ILE A 481 -21.05 14.40 -8.01
C ILE A 481 -21.73 13.31 -8.86
N THR A 482 -22.91 12.86 -8.43
CA THR A 482 -23.67 11.78 -9.11
C THR A 482 -24.77 12.29 -10.04
N SER A 483 -24.87 13.61 -10.24
CA SER A 483 -25.94 14.27 -11.00
C SER A 483 -26.06 13.79 -12.45
N SER A 484 -24.94 13.57 -13.14
CA SER A 484 -24.94 13.03 -14.52
C SER A 484 -25.35 11.56 -14.60
N LYS A 485 -25.47 10.87 -13.45
CA LYS A 485 -25.75 9.43 -13.33
C LYS A 485 -27.03 9.15 -12.55
N ARG A 486 -28.02 10.05 -12.55
CA ARG A 486 -29.32 9.84 -11.86
C ARG A 486 -30.13 8.65 -12.35
N HIS A 487 -29.90 8.16 -13.55
CA HIS A 487 -30.48 6.90 -14.03
C HIS A 487 -29.89 5.65 -13.35
N LEU A 488 -28.75 5.79 -12.68
CA LEU A 488 -28.07 4.73 -11.93
C LEU A 488 -28.16 4.97 -10.42
N CYS A 489 -27.80 6.18 -9.98
CA CYS A 489 -27.61 6.56 -8.59
C CYS A 489 -28.82 7.34 -8.06
N GLN A 490 -29.41 6.84 -6.98
CA GLN A 490 -30.48 7.51 -6.25
C GLN A 490 -29.98 8.84 -5.65
N VAL A 491 -30.90 9.80 -5.48
CA VAL A 491 -30.63 11.03 -4.74
C VAL A 491 -30.50 10.69 -3.25
N LEU A 492 -29.43 11.17 -2.63
CA LEU A 492 -29.23 10.99 -1.19
C LEU A 492 -29.88 12.14 -0.42
N GLY A 493 -30.47 11.84 0.73
CA GLY A 493 -30.97 12.83 1.68
C GLY A 493 -30.19 12.77 2.99
N LEU A 494 -30.13 13.89 3.72
CA LEU A 494 -29.60 13.92 5.08
C LEU A 494 -30.52 13.10 5.99
N LYS A 495 -29.97 12.11 6.69
CA LYS A 495 -30.70 11.31 7.68
C LYS A 495 -30.50 11.85 9.09
N THR A 496 -29.25 11.96 9.52
CA THR A 496 -28.90 12.38 10.89
C THR A 496 -27.48 12.93 10.90
N ILE A 497 -27.26 14.03 11.62
CA ILE A 497 -25.93 14.59 11.88
C ILE A 497 -25.34 13.84 13.08
N ILE A 498 -24.13 13.33 12.94
CA ILE A 498 -23.42 12.56 13.98
C ILE A 498 -22.61 13.50 14.86
N SER A 499 -21.84 14.38 14.23
CA SER A 499 -20.98 15.34 14.91
C SER A 499 -20.72 16.54 14.01
N SER A 500 -20.41 17.67 14.65
CA SER A 500 -19.87 18.84 13.97
C SER A 500 -18.88 19.54 14.90
N ASP A 501 -17.70 19.85 14.36
CA ASP A 501 -16.67 20.63 15.04
C ASP A 501 -16.41 21.90 14.19
N LEU A 502 -16.24 23.05 14.83
CA LEU A 502 -15.91 24.33 14.18
C LEU A 502 -14.47 24.69 14.47
N LEU A 503 -13.76 25.10 13.43
CA LEU A 503 -12.45 25.72 13.51
C LEU A 503 -12.56 27.15 12.99
N ASP A 504 -12.21 28.11 13.84
CA ASP A 504 -12.19 29.52 13.51
C ASP A 504 -10.73 29.93 13.27
N LEU A 505 -10.38 30.16 12.01
CA LEU A 505 -9.12 30.75 11.60
C LEU A 505 -9.38 32.23 11.34
N SER A 506 -8.43 33.11 11.67
CA SER A 506 -8.58 34.57 11.60
C SER A 506 -9.20 35.11 10.29
N ASP A 507 -9.07 34.37 9.18
CA ASP A 507 -9.64 34.67 7.86
C ASP A 507 -10.73 33.68 7.38
N LYS A 508 -10.92 32.53 8.03
CA LYS A 508 -11.73 31.40 7.52
C LYS A 508 -12.38 30.60 8.65
N ILE A 509 -13.66 30.30 8.50
CA ILE A 509 -14.36 29.37 9.38
C ILE A 509 -14.56 28.03 8.65
N LEU A 510 -14.23 26.93 9.33
CA LEU A 510 -14.31 25.58 8.80
C LEU A 510 -15.18 24.71 9.72
N TYR A 511 -16.02 23.89 9.12
CA TYR A 511 -16.85 22.90 9.80
C TYR A 511 -16.38 21.50 9.43
N ARG A 512 -15.97 20.71 10.41
CA ARG A 512 -15.81 19.27 10.25
C ARG A 512 -17.11 18.60 10.62
N VAL A 513 -17.82 18.07 9.64
CA VAL A 513 -19.14 17.46 9.85
C VAL A 513 -19.09 15.97 9.53
N SER A 514 -19.75 15.16 10.36
CA SER A 514 -20.04 13.76 10.07
C SER A 514 -21.54 13.52 10.11
N PHE A 515 -22.06 12.78 9.15
CA PHE A 515 -23.51 12.58 9.00
C PHE A 515 -23.84 11.25 8.34
N THR A 516 -25.08 10.80 8.57
CA THR A 516 -25.67 9.65 7.88
C THR A 516 -26.63 10.12 6.78
N THR A 517 -26.74 9.33 5.71
CA THR A 517 -27.62 9.61 4.57
C THR A 517 -28.67 8.53 4.35
N LEU A 518 -29.74 8.86 3.64
CA LEU A 518 -30.74 7.91 3.12
C LEU A 518 -30.76 7.99 1.59
N PRO A 519 -31.15 6.91 0.89
CA PRO A 519 -31.60 5.61 1.41
C PRO A 519 -30.47 4.61 1.68
N ASN A 520 -29.20 5.01 1.51
CA ASN A 520 -28.05 4.10 1.58
C ASN A 520 -27.48 3.90 3.00
N TYR A 521 -28.01 4.61 4.01
CA TYR A 521 -27.58 4.56 5.41
C TYR A 521 -26.11 4.89 5.63
N GLY A 522 -25.55 5.70 4.73
CA GLY A 522 -24.12 5.90 4.66
C GLY A 522 -23.54 6.96 5.54
N ILE A 523 -22.37 6.69 6.11
CA ILE A 523 -21.66 7.58 7.02
C ILE A 523 -20.58 8.35 6.26
N TYR A 524 -20.73 9.67 6.19
CA TYR A 524 -19.79 10.57 5.53
C TYR A 524 -19.12 11.50 6.52
N GLU A 525 -17.89 11.90 6.21
CA GLU A 525 -17.11 12.93 6.91
C GLU A 525 -16.46 13.86 5.89
N THR A 526 -16.53 15.18 6.12
CA THR A 526 -15.90 16.18 5.25
C THR A 526 -15.63 17.49 5.99
N ILE A 527 -14.88 18.39 5.35
CA ILE A 527 -14.66 19.77 5.77
C ILE A 527 -15.47 20.70 4.86
N VAL A 528 -16.33 21.52 5.46
CA VAL A 528 -17.09 22.57 4.79
C VAL A 528 -16.52 23.92 5.21
N TYR A 529 -16.16 24.75 4.25
CA TYR A 529 -15.68 26.11 4.49
C TYR A 529 -16.86 27.07 4.48
N GLN A 530 -16.88 28.00 5.42
CA GLN A 530 -17.85 29.10 5.39
C GLN A 530 -17.50 30.08 4.27
N GLY A 531 -18.55 30.58 3.62
CA GLY A 531 -18.47 31.52 2.52
C GLY A 531 -18.09 30.88 1.17
N LYS A 532 -17.97 31.79 0.20
CA LYS A 532 -17.65 31.47 -1.19
C LYS A 532 -16.14 31.49 -1.39
N ASN A 533 -15.54 30.31 -1.59
CA ASN A 533 -14.11 30.18 -1.91
C ASN A 533 -13.94 29.88 -3.39
N GLU A 534 -13.43 30.84 -4.17
CA GLU A 534 -13.20 30.65 -5.60
C GLU A 534 -12.17 29.54 -5.87
N GLY A 535 -12.40 28.74 -6.91
CA GLY A 535 -11.55 27.60 -7.25
C GLY A 535 -11.88 26.29 -6.54
N PHE A 536 -12.83 26.28 -5.58
CA PHE A 536 -13.32 25.06 -4.95
C PHE A 536 -14.31 24.33 -5.87
N GLU A 537 -14.38 23.00 -5.76
CA GLU A 537 -15.24 22.17 -6.62
C GLU A 537 -16.73 22.37 -6.34
N PHE A 538 -17.12 22.60 -5.07
CA PHE A 538 -18.50 22.82 -4.67
C PHE A 538 -18.64 24.15 -3.96
N ILE A 539 -19.53 25.02 -4.44
CA ILE A 539 -19.67 26.40 -3.98
C ILE A 539 -21.15 26.78 -3.92
N SER A 540 -21.51 27.50 -2.84
CA SER A 540 -22.75 28.26 -2.67
C SER A 540 -22.42 29.64 -2.10
N ASP A 541 -23.43 30.48 -1.88
CA ASP A 541 -23.24 31.81 -1.27
C ASP A 541 -22.69 31.71 0.17
N ASN A 542 -23.04 30.65 0.89
CA ASN A 542 -22.73 30.52 2.32
C ASN A 542 -21.65 29.48 2.63
N PHE A 543 -21.41 28.53 1.73
CA PHE A 543 -20.52 27.38 1.99
C PHE A 543 -19.78 26.91 0.75
N SER A 544 -18.65 26.25 0.97
CA SER A 544 -17.88 25.60 -0.09
C SER A 544 -17.12 24.36 0.40
N ILE A 545 -16.82 23.42 -0.52
CA ILE A 545 -15.98 22.23 -0.29
C ILE A 545 -14.92 22.20 -1.40
N LYS A 546 -13.64 22.11 -1.01
CA LYS A 546 -12.49 22.26 -1.92
C LYS A 546 -12.48 21.21 -3.02
N SER A 547 -12.67 19.94 -2.69
CA SER A 547 -12.66 18.84 -3.65
C SER A 547 -13.58 17.70 -3.23
N LYS A 548 -14.08 16.93 -4.19
CA LYS A 548 -14.75 15.64 -3.93
C LYS A 548 -13.86 14.64 -3.21
N ASN A 549 -12.53 14.78 -3.31
CA ASN A 549 -11.57 13.95 -2.59
C ASN A 549 -11.58 14.23 -1.08
N ASP A 550 -12.10 15.40 -0.67
CA ASP A 550 -12.23 15.81 0.72
C ASP A 550 -13.55 15.34 1.37
N ILE A 551 -14.32 14.50 0.66
CA ILE A 551 -15.53 13.86 1.17
C ILE A 551 -15.24 12.36 1.33
N SER A 552 -15.06 11.91 2.57
CA SER A 552 -14.83 10.50 2.89
C SER A 552 -16.14 9.79 3.22
N ARG A 553 -16.29 8.56 2.71
CA ARG A 553 -17.27 7.59 3.22
C ARG A 553 -16.56 6.72 4.26
N ILE A 554 -16.99 6.75 5.52
CA ILE A 554 -16.22 6.17 6.64
C ILE A 554 -16.73 4.79 7.10
N ASP A 555 -17.74 4.26 6.43
CA ASP A 555 -18.21 2.87 6.50
C ASP A 555 -18.09 2.15 5.14
N SER A 556 -18.11 0.82 5.16
CA SER A 556 -18.09 0.02 3.94
C SER A 556 -19.41 0.17 3.17
N TYR A 557 -19.31 0.45 1.87
CA TYR A 557 -20.48 0.56 0.98
C TYR A 557 -20.93 -0.80 0.40
N GLY A 558 -20.15 -1.87 0.55
CA GLY A 558 -20.50 -3.21 0.06
C GLY A 558 -21.01 -3.23 -1.40
N GLU A 559 -22.17 -3.85 -1.62
CA GLU A 559 -22.80 -3.96 -2.94
C GLU A 559 -23.71 -2.76 -3.31
N GLN A 560 -23.78 -1.72 -2.46
CA GLN A 560 -24.61 -0.52 -2.72
C GLN A 560 -24.33 0.14 -4.09
N PRO A 561 -23.06 0.28 -4.55
CA PRO A 561 -22.76 0.88 -5.84
C PRO A 561 -22.66 -0.14 -6.99
N TRP A 562 -23.35 -1.29 -6.95
CA TRP A 562 -23.21 -2.38 -7.95
C TRP A 562 -23.27 -1.93 -9.43
N CYS A 563 -24.06 -0.90 -9.73
CA CYS A 563 -24.27 -0.34 -11.07
C CYS A 563 -23.09 0.53 -11.56
N VAL A 564 -22.23 1.02 -10.66
CA VAL A 564 -21.02 1.79 -10.98
C VAL A 564 -19.73 1.10 -10.55
N ALA A 565 -19.82 0.03 -9.75
CA ALA A 565 -18.68 -0.66 -9.15
C ALA A 565 -17.90 -1.54 -10.12
N LYS A 566 -18.52 -2.00 -11.21
CA LYS A 566 -17.85 -2.91 -12.15
C LYS A 566 -16.95 -2.11 -13.10
N PHE A 567 -15.67 -2.01 -12.75
CA PHE A 567 -14.63 -1.45 -13.62
C PHE A 567 -14.64 -2.15 -14.99
N GLY A 568 -14.52 -1.36 -16.06
CA GLY A 568 -14.66 -1.75 -17.46
C GLY A 568 -16.09 -1.92 -17.96
N SER A 569 -17.12 -1.92 -17.09
CA SER A 569 -18.52 -2.14 -17.51
C SER A 569 -19.33 -0.87 -17.74
N ASN A 570 -18.78 0.29 -17.37
CA ASN A 570 -19.33 1.61 -17.71
C ASN A 570 -18.24 2.45 -18.40
N PRO A 571 -17.99 2.22 -19.70
CA PRO A 571 -17.05 3.03 -20.45
C PRO A 571 -17.36 4.53 -20.33
N GLY A 572 -16.34 5.35 -20.09
CA GLY A 572 -16.49 6.79 -19.89
C GLY A 572 -16.88 7.22 -18.47
N LEU A 573 -17.10 6.29 -17.53
CA LEU A 573 -17.21 6.63 -16.11
C LEU A 573 -15.81 6.80 -15.50
N LEU A 574 -15.23 7.99 -15.70
CA LEU A 574 -13.87 8.34 -15.28
C LEU A 574 -13.75 8.61 -13.77
N LEU A 575 -14.86 8.94 -13.11
CA LEU A 575 -14.86 9.19 -11.68
C LEU A 575 -15.24 7.94 -10.90
N ASP A 576 -14.50 7.65 -9.83
CA ASP A 576 -14.90 6.63 -8.85
C ASP A 576 -16.11 7.12 -8.02
N LEU A 577 -17.30 6.69 -8.45
CA LEU A 577 -18.56 7.04 -7.80
C LEU A 577 -18.95 6.10 -6.67
N ARG A 578 -18.18 5.07 -6.35
CA ARG A 578 -18.65 3.99 -5.45
C ARG A 578 -18.97 4.49 -4.05
N LYS A 579 -18.19 5.46 -3.54
CA LYS A 579 -18.47 6.08 -2.24
C LYS A 579 -19.69 7.00 -2.24
N PHE A 580 -20.20 7.41 -3.40
CA PHE A 580 -21.29 8.39 -3.53
C PHE A 580 -22.60 7.80 -4.09
N CYS A 581 -22.51 6.69 -4.84
CA CYS A 581 -23.64 6.14 -5.57
C CYS A 581 -24.35 5.03 -4.77
N PHE A 582 -25.64 5.22 -4.54
CA PHE A 582 -26.54 4.14 -4.16
C PHE A 582 -27.40 3.76 -5.35
N CYS A 583 -27.20 2.56 -5.87
CA CYS A 583 -27.85 2.14 -7.09
C CYS A 583 -29.34 1.86 -6.87
N PHE A 584 -30.17 2.11 -7.88
CA PHE A 584 -31.53 1.55 -7.89
C PHE A 584 -31.47 0.01 -7.81
N PRO A 585 -32.49 -0.65 -7.24
CA PRO A 585 -32.59 -2.10 -7.29
C PRO A 585 -32.49 -2.59 -8.74
N LYS A 586 -31.86 -3.76 -8.95
CA LYS A 586 -31.94 -4.41 -10.27
C LYS A 586 -33.41 -4.62 -10.60
N ASN A 587 -33.92 -3.97 -11.64
CA ASN A 587 -35.27 -4.26 -12.13
C ASN A 587 -35.35 -5.76 -12.41
N SER A 588 -36.17 -6.48 -11.65
CA SER A 588 -36.54 -7.89 -11.85
C SER A 588 -37.47 -8.04 -13.06
N LYS A 589 -37.18 -7.32 -14.16
CA LYS A 589 -37.92 -7.36 -15.42
C LYS A 589 -36.97 -7.25 -16.59
N LYS A 590 -36.47 -8.42 -17.01
CA LYS A 590 -36.44 -8.80 -18.43
C LYS A 590 -37.00 -10.21 -18.49
N HIS A 591 -38.24 -10.30 -18.98
CA HIS A 591 -38.84 -11.54 -19.47
C HIS A 591 -38.04 -12.05 -20.67
#